data_AF-A0A1X2EEQ0-F1
#
_entry.id   AF-A0A1X2EEQ0-F1
#
_cell.length_a   1.000
_cell.length_b   1.000
_cell.length_c   1.000
_cell.angle_alpha   90.00
_cell.angle_beta   90.00
_cell.angle_gamma   90.00
#
_symmetry.space_group_name_H-M   'P 1'
#
loop_
_entity.id
_entity.type
_entity.pdbx_description
1 polymer ?
#
loop_
_entity_poly.entity_id
_entity_poly.type
_entity_poly.pdbx_seq_one_letter_code
_entity_poly.pdbx_strand_id
1 'polypeptide(L)'
;MAHQFRRVAPLLALPLVSACSMWFSTGGLDYDKVQSQIKDNLTSQYGSMGHTPSDVLCPRPKPPPKEGENFVCTATVDGHDDQKVRIQVTVGQDGNVNFRTLDTLYDLPIASEKLSEQLTANQGFDVSVDCGEGITMVADGDSFDCTATDPAGHDRTLRVTAGGVDNDDRWELLPEATP
;
A
#
# COMPACT_ATOMS: atom_id res chain seq x y z
N MET A 1 29.46 14.17 -6.91
CA MET A 1 28.51 14.06 -5.79
C MET A 1 27.12 14.08 -6.40
N ALA A 2 26.49 12.91 -6.56
CA ALA A 2 25.16 12.80 -7.13
C ALA A 2 24.15 13.20 -6.04
N HIS A 3 23.51 14.35 -6.19
CA HIS A 3 22.30 14.66 -5.43
C HIS A 3 21.21 13.72 -5.97
N GLN A 4 21.02 12.57 -5.32
CA GLN A 4 19.84 11.74 -5.55
C GLN A 4 18.61 12.59 -5.25
N PHE A 5 17.82 12.87 -6.28
CA PHE A 5 16.55 13.59 -6.20
C PHE A 5 15.49 12.67 -5.57
N ARG A 6 15.65 12.39 -4.28
CA ARG A 6 14.67 11.63 -3.50
C ARG A 6 13.57 12.61 -3.09
N ARG A 7 12.43 12.58 -3.79
CA ARG A 7 11.31 13.47 -3.49
C ARG A 7 10.18 12.69 -2.84
N VAL A 8 9.58 13.32 -1.85
CA VAL A 8 8.42 12.83 -1.13
C VAL A 8 7.19 13.32 -1.88
N ALA A 9 6.32 12.41 -2.25
CA ALA A 9 5.07 12.75 -2.89
C ALA A 9 3.97 11.85 -2.37
N PRO A 10 2.88 12.42 -1.83
CA PRO A 10 1.70 11.65 -1.53
C PRO A 10 1.05 11.22 -2.85
N LEU A 11 1.44 10.04 -3.35
CA LEU A 11 0.56 9.25 -4.21
C LEU A 11 -0.70 8.95 -3.39
N LEU A 12 -1.83 8.62 -4.03
CA LEU A 12 -3.10 8.33 -3.35
C LEU A 12 -3.05 7.01 -2.53
N ALA A 13 -1.97 6.77 -1.80
CA ALA A 13 -1.97 5.87 -0.67
C ALA A 13 -2.85 6.53 0.41
N LEU A 14 -4.09 6.08 0.51
CA LEU A 14 -4.93 6.39 1.66
C LEU A 14 -4.30 5.69 2.88
N PRO A 15 -3.79 6.42 3.88
CA PRO A 15 -3.24 5.79 5.07
C PRO A 15 -4.39 5.09 5.78
N LEU A 16 -4.28 3.77 5.94
CA LEU A 16 -5.34 3.01 6.60
C LEU A 16 -5.47 3.47 8.04
N VAL A 17 -6.59 4.13 8.31
CA VAL A 17 -6.97 4.59 9.63
C VAL A 17 -6.97 3.39 10.56
N SER A 18 -6.06 3.39 11.54
CA SER A 18 -6.08 2.46 12.66
C SER A 18 -7.45 2.56 13.33
N ALA A 19 -8.27 1.52 13.20
CA ALA A 19 -9.54 1.47 13.90
C ALA A 19 -9.33 0.77 15.24
N CYS A 20 -9.40 1.54 16.34
CA CYS A 20 -9.48 0.97 17.68
C CYS A 20 -10.86 0.37 17.89
N SER A 21 -10.93 -0.85 18.40
CA SER A 21 -12.21 -1.42 18.80
C SER A 21 -12.05 -2.52 19.84
N MET A 22 -13.00 -2.54 20.77
CA MET A 22 -13.08 -3.54 21.86
C MET A 22 -13.75 -4.81 21.31
N TRP A 23 -12.98 -5.88 21.11
CA TRP A 23 -13.42 -7.14 20.46
C TRP A 23 -13.18 -8.41 21.26
N PHE A 24 -12.75 -8.28 22.52
CA PHE A 24 -12.71 -9.47 23.37
C PHE A 24 -14.10 -9.77 23.89
N SER A 25 -14.56 -10.98 23.54
CA SER A 25 -15.70 -11.60 24.18
C SER A 25 -15.23 -12.43 25.38
N THR A 26 -16.17 -12.89 26.20
CA THR A 26 -15.92 -13.87 27.27
C THR A 26 -15.43 -15.20 26.64
N GLY A 27 -14.15 -15.29 26.32
CA GLY A 27 -13.56 -16.44 25.61
C GLY A 27 -12.34 -16.11 24.73
N GLY A 28 -11.99 -14.84 24.54
CA GLY A 28 -10.81 -14.41 23.76
C GLY A 28 -11.19 -13.53 22.57
N LEU A 29 -10.31 -13.48 21.57
CA LEU A 29 -10.47 -12.65 20.38
C LEU A 29 -11.60 -13.17 19.47
N ASP A 30 -12.54 -12.28 19.13
CA ASP A 30 -13.57 -12.56 18.13
C ASP A 30 -13.01 -12.36 16.70
N TYR A 31 -12.49 -13.43 16.12
CA TYR A 31 -11.89 -13.40 14.79
C TYR A 31 -12.87 -13.01 13.69
N ASP A 32 -14.14 -13.42 13.79
CA ASP A 32 -15.14 -13.10 12.77
C ASP A 32 -15.40 -11.59 12.75
N LYS A 33 -15.46 -10.96 13.94
CA LYS A 33 -15.59 -9.51 14.08
C LYS A 33 -14.36 -8.75 13.57
N VAL A 34 -13.15 -9.23 13.90
CA VAL A 34 -11.88 -8.69 13.37
C VAL A 34 -11.89 -8.72 11.84
N GLN A 35 -12.20 -9.88 11.25
CA GLN A 35 -12.21 -10.09 9.80
C GLN A 35 -13.22 -9.14 9.12
N SER A 36 -14.44 -9.02 9.67
CA SER A 36 -15.46 -8.11 9.13
C SER A 36 -15.02 -6.65 9.15
N GLN A 37 -14.42 -6.18 10.25
CA GLN A 37 -14.04 -4.76 10.35
C GLN A 37 -12.83 -4.40 9.50
N ILE A 38 -11.87 -5.33 9.37
CA ILE A 38 -10.79 -5.16 8.39
C ILE A 38 -11.41 -5.08 6.98
N LYS A 39 -12.34 -5.98 6.64
CA LYS A 39 -12.99 -5.98 5.32
C LYS A 39 -13.70 -4.66 5.04
N ASP A 40 -14.53 -4.18 5.97
CA ASP A 40 -15.26 -2.91 5.81
C ASP A 40 -14.30 -1.73 5.61
N ASN A 41 -13.19 -1.70 6.36
CA ASN A 41 -12.17 -0.67 6.23
C ASN A 41 -11.46 -0.73 4.87
N LEU A 42 -11.09 -1.92 4.40
CA LEU A 42 -10.51 -2.12 3.07
C LEU A 42 -11.50 -1.74 1.97
N THR A 43 -12.77 -2.13 2.07
CA THR A 43 -13.82 -1.79 1.09
C THR A 43 -14.01 -0.28 0.99
N SER A 44 -14.02 0.43 2.12
CA SER A 44 -14.13 1.89 2.11
C SER A 44 -12.97 2.57 1.39
N GLN A 45 -11.75 2.04 1.55
CA GLN A 45 -10.55 2.67 0.97
C GLN A 45 -10.36 2.29 -0.48
N TYR A 46 -10.37 1.00 -0.79
CA TYR A 46 -10.17 0.49 -2.14
C TYR A 46 -11.36 0.76 -3.05
N GLY A 47 -12.57 0.81 -2.49
CA GLY A 47 -13.78 1.16 -3.24
C GLY A 47 -13.74 2.57 -3.82
N SER A 48 -12.98 3.50 -3.21
CA SER A 48 -12.77 4.84 -3.78
C SER A 48 -11.95 4.83 -5.08
N MET A 49 -11.16 3.78 -5.30
CA MET A 49 -10.38 3.51 -6.51
C MET A 49 -11.09 2.50 -7.44
N GLY A 50 -12.30 2.07 -7.11
CA GLY A 50 -13.05 1.09 -7.91
C GLY A 50 -12.66 -0.37 -7.67
N HIS A 51 -11.84 -0.65 -6.65
CA HIS A 51 -11.38 -2.00 -6.32
C HIS A 51 -12.13 -2.60 -5.14
N THR A 52 -12.32 -3.92 -5.16
CA THR A 52 -13.08 -4.64 -4.13
C THR A 52 -12.20 -5.69 -3.44
N PRO A 53 -11.98 -5.60 -2.12
CA PRO A 53 -11.31 -6.66 -1.38
C PRO A 53 -12.23 -7.87 -1.20
N SER A 54 -11.63 -9.06 -1.18
CA SER A 54 -12.28 -10.31 -0.81
C SER A 54 -12.49 -10.41 0.71
N ASP A 55 -12.96 -11.57 1.16
CA ASP A 55 -13.03 -11.85 2.59
C ASP A 55 -11.63 -11.88 3.21
N VAL A 56 -11.51 -11.23 4.36
CA VAL A 56 -10.27 -11.23 5.14
C VAL A 56 -10.11 -12.58 5.80
N LEU A 57 -8.95 -13.21 5.65
CA LEU A 57 -8.59 -14.48 6.27
C LEU A 57 -7.58 -14.24 7.39
N CYS A 58 -7.97 -14.50 8.63
CA CYS A 58 -7.08 -14.41 9.79
C CYS A 58 -6.70 -15.81 10.31
N PRO A 59 -5.41 -16.10 10.53
CA PRO A 59 -5.00 -17.35 11.15
C PRO A 59 -5.54 -17.44 12.57
N ARG A 60 -5.95 -18.64 12.99
CA ARG A 60 -6.45 -18.93 14.36
C ARG A 60 -5.45 -19.83 15.11
N PRO A 61 -4.28 -19.29 15.50
CA PRO A 61 -3.25 -20.09 16.15
C PRO A 61 -3.72 -20.65 17.50
N LYS A 62 -3.13 -21.78 17.90
CA LYS A 62 -3.34 -22.41 19.20
C LYS A 62 -1.97 -22.60 19.86
N PRO A 63 -1.69 -21.95 21.01
CA PRO A 63 -2.58 -21.08 21.77
C PRO A 63 -2.93 -19.76 21.03
N PRO A 64 -4.05 -19.12 21.36
CA PRO A 64 -4.40 -17.80 20.82
C PRO A 64 -3.31 -16.76 21.15
N PRO A 65 -3.15 -15.72 20.30
CA PRO A 65 -2.18 -14.67 20.54
C PRO A 65 -2.51 -13.93 21.84
N LYS A 66 -1.47 -13.62 22.60
CA LYS A 66 -1.58 -12.86 23.85
C LYS A 66 -1.58 -11.36 23.56
N GLU A 67 -1.90 -10.59 24.59
CA GLU A 67 -1.72 -9.14 24.56
C GLU A 67 -0.28 -8.76 24.18
N GLY A 68 -0.15 -7.77 23.29
CA GLY A 68 1.11 -7.33 22.71
C GLY A 68 1.65 -8.20 21.58
N GLU A 69 1.03 -9.36 21.31
CA GLU A 69 1.41 -10.20 20.18
C GLU A 69 0.67 -9.79 18.90
N ASN A 70 1.32 -10.08 17.77
CA ASN A 70 0.84 -9.74 16.44
C ASN A 70 0.59 -11.01 15.63
N PHE A 71 -0.40 -10.94 14.75
CA PHE A 71 -0.61 -11.94 13.70
C PHE A 71 -0.97 -11.25 12.39
N VAL A 72 -0.85 -11.97 11.27
CA VAL A 72 -1.07 -11.39 9.93
C VAL A 72 -2.29 -12.04 9.31
N CYS A 73 -3.31 -11.22 9.02
CA CYS A 73 -4.43 -11.58 8.16
C CYS A 73 -4.09 -11.26 6.71
N THR A 74 -4.83 -11.84 5.77
CA THR A 74 -4.67 -11.58 4.35
C THR A 74 -6.01 -11.39 3.67
N ALA A 75 -6.07 -10.52 2.66
CA ALA A 75 -7.18 -10.43 1.73
C ALA A 75 -6.62 -10.32 0.30
N THR A 76 -7.40 -10.74 -0.69
CA THR A 76 -7.11 -10.51 -2.11
C THR A 76 -7.95 -9.35 -2.62
N VAL A 77 -7.48 -8.64 -3.64
CA VAL A 77 -8.23 -7.56 -4.28
C VAL A 77 -8.67 -8.03 -5.66
N ASP A 78 -9.91 -7.67 -6.03
CA ASP A 78 -10.56 -8.01 -7.30
C ASP A 78 -10.60 -9.51 -7.63
N GLY A 79 -10.42 -10.37 -6.62
CA GLY A 79 -10.42 -11.82 -6.76
C GLY A 79 -9.13 -12.41 -7.35
N HIS A 80 -8.05 -11.63 -7.41
CA HIS A 80 -6.76 -12.04 -7.96
C HIS A 80 -5.77 -12.46 -6.86
N ASP A 81 -5.20 -13.67 -6.96
CA ASP A 81 -4.31 -14.24 -5.93
C ASP A 81 -2.96 -13.52 -5.82
N ASP A 82 -2.52 -12.88 -6.90
CA ASP A 82 -1.33 -12.04 -6.98
C ASP A 82 -1.52 -10.65 -6.35
N GLN A 83 -2.77 -10.24 -6.10
CA GLN A 83 -3.12 -8.95 -5.51
C GLN A 83 -3.50 -9.11 -4.03
N LYS A 84 -2.60 -9.74 -3.28
CA LYS A 84 -2.82 -10.05 -1.87
C LYS A 84 -2.25 -8.97 -0.96
N VAL A 85 -3.11 -8.36 -0.15
CA VAL A 85 -2.72 -7.46 0.93
C VAL A 85 -2.55 -8.22 2.25
N ARG A 86 -1.46 -7.94 2.95
CA ARG A 86 -1.17 -8.43 4.31
C ARG A 86 -1.59 -7.36 5.31
N ILE A 87 -2.28 -7.79 6.36
CA ILE A 87 -2.78 -6.93 7.43
C ILE A 87 -2.21 -7.43 8.74
N GLN A 88 -1.36 -6.62 9.38
CA GLN A 88 -0.90 -6.90 10.73
C GLN A 88 -1.98 -6.51 11.72
N VAL A 89 -2.43 -7.47 12.52
CA VAL A 89 -3.29 -7.26 13.67
C VAL A 89 -2.44 -7.35 14.94
N THR A 90 -2.56 -6.36 15.80
CA THR A 90 -1.89 -6.25 17.10
C THR A 90 -2.93 -6.38 18.19
N VAL A 91 -2.75 -7.35 19.08
CA VAL A 91 -3.64 -7.56 20.22
C VAL A 91 -3.31 -6.53 21.32
N GLY A 92 -4.25 -5.64 21.62
CA GLY A 92 -4.11 -4.60 22.64
C GLY A 92 -4.65 -5.00 24.01
N GLN A 93 -4.50 -4.11 24.99
CA GLN A 93 -5.04 -4.28 26.34
C GLN A 93 -6.57 -4.17 26.34
N ASP A 94 -7.20 -4.72 27.38
CA ASP A 94 -8.66 -4.65 27.63
C ASP A 94 -9.53 -5.15 26.46
N GLY A 95 -8.90 -5.97 25.64
CA GLY A 95 -9.52 -6.57 24.50
C GLY A 95 -9.69 -5.69 23.28
N ASN A 96 -8.90 -4.63 23.18
CA ASN A 96 -8.76 -3.88 21.95
C ASN A 96 -7.87 -4.65 20.97
N VAL A 97 -8.07 -4.46 19.68
CA VAL A 97 -7.01 -4.76 18.71
C VAL A 97 -6.86 -3.58 17.76
N ASN A 98 -5.66 -3.46 17.22
CA ASN A 98 -5.34 -2.49 16.19
C ASN A 98 -4.89 -3.26 14.96
N PHE A 99 -5.17 -2.72 13.78
CA PHE A 99 -4.67 -3.30 12.54
C PHE A 99 -4.10 -2.22 11.62
N ARG A 100 -3.16 -2.63 10.77
CA ARG A 100 -2.57 -1.83 9.69
C ARG A 100 -2.22 -2.75 8.53
N THR A 101 -2.24 -2.26 7.29
CA THR A 101 -1.66 -3.04 6.19
C THR A 101 -0.14 -2.98 6.27
N LEU A 102 0.49 -4.01 5.69
CA LEU A 102 1.92 -4.07 5.47
C LEU A 102 2.28 -3.87 3.98
N ASP A 103 1.25 -3.72 3.16
CA ASP A 103 1.33 -3.52 1.72
C ASP A 103 0.47 -2.31 1.35
N THR A 104 0.92 -1.58 0.34
CA THR A 104 0.23 -0.44 -0.26
C THR A 104 -0.29 -0.84 -1.64
N LEU A 105 -1.57 -0.56 -1.89
CA LEU A 105 -2.21 -0.75 -3.19
C LEU A 105 -1.93 0.46 -4.07
N TYR A 106 -1.39 0.23 -5.25
CA TYR A 106 -1.27 1.24 -6.30
C TYR A 106 -2.16 0.88 -7.49
N ASP A 107 -3.05 1.79 -7.86
CA ASP A 107 -3.62 1.82 -9.21
C ASP A 107 -2.57 2.42 -10.14
N LEU A 108 -2.04 1.61 -11.05
CA LEU A 108 -0.90 1.96 -11.90
C LEU A 108 -1.25 3.05 -12.93
N PRO A 109 -2.43 3.06 -13.57
CA PRO A 109 -2.89 4.20 -14.36
C PRO A 109 -2.96 5.52 -13.57
N ILE A 110 -3.54 5.52 -12.37
CA ILE A 110 -3.62 6.72 -11.52
C ILE A 110 -2.22 7.16 -11.07
N ALA A 111 -1.33 6.22 -10.72
CA ALA A 111 0.05 6.52 -10.37
C ALA A 111 0.79 7.16 -11.55
N SER A 112 0.60 6.64 -12.76
CA SER A 112 1.18 7.15 -14.01
C SER A 112 0.78 8.61 -14.26
N GLU A 113 -0.52 8.93 -14.18
CA GLU A 113 -1.04 10.28 -14.36
C GLU A 113 -0.43 11.25 -13.33
N LYS A 114 -0.48 10.88 -12.04
CA LYS A 114 0.04 11.73 -10.96
C LYS A 114 1.53 11.95 -11.00
N LEU A 115 2.30 10.93 -11.36
CA LEU A 115 3.75 11.06 -11.48
C LEU A 115 4.10 11.89 -12.71
N SER A 116 3.36 11.76 -13.82
CA SER A 116 3.54 12.63 -15.00
C SER A 116 3.35 14.11 -14.65
N GLU A 117 2.27 14.46 -13.94
CA GLU A 117 2.02 15.82 -13.47
C GLU A 117 3.15 16.35 -12.59
N GLN A 118 3.59 15.54 -11.61
CA GLN A 118 4.63 15.93 -10.67
C GLN A 118 6.01 16.07 -11.33
N LEU A 119 6.39 15.14 -12.20
CA LEU A 119 7.65 15.21 -12.93
C LEU A 119 7.63 16.39 -13.89
N THR A 120 6.52 16.64 -14.60
CA THR A 120 6.37 17.80 -15.48
C THR A 120 6.54 19.11 -14.71
N ALA A 121 5.84 19.25 -13.59
CA ALA A 121 5.99 20.41 -12.71
C ALA A 121 7.41 20.54 -12.14
N ASN A 122 8.10 19.43 -11.91
CA ASN A 122 9.45 19.44 -11.36
C ASN A 122 10.54 19.79 -12.39
N GLN A 123 10.43 19.24 -13.59
CA GLN A 123 11.44 19.37 -14.64
C GLN A 123 11.24 20.64 -15.47
N GLY A 124 10.03 21.20 -15.48
CA GLY A 124 9.69 22.39 -16.26
C GLY A 124 9.46 22.10 -17.75
N PHE A 125 9.32 20.83 -18.11
CA PHE A 125 8.94 20.35 -19.44
C PHE A 125 8.05 19.13 -19.31
N ASP A 126 7.30 18.80 -20.36
CA ASP A 126 6.34 17.71 -20.37
C ASP A 126 7.02 16.34 -20.21
N VAL A 127 6.59 15.55 -19.22
CA VAL A 127 7.11 14.21 -18.97
C VAL A 127 5.93 13.25 -18.87
N SER A 128 5.94 12.22 -19.71
CA SER A 128 4.99 11.12 -19.63
C SER A 128 5.56 10.03 -18.73
N VAL A 129 4.76 9.49 -17.83
CA VAL A 129 5.12 8.34 -16.98
C VAL A 129 4.20 7.17 -17.30
N ASP A 130 4.78 5.98 -17.44
CA ASP A 130 4.08 4.70 -17.60
C ASP A 130 4.51 3.74 -16.49
N CYS A 131 3.61 3.47 -15.56
CA CYS A 131 3.79 2.49 -14.48
C CYS A 131 3.16 1.12 -14.80
N GLY A 132 2.57 0.93 -15.99
CA GLY A 132 1.82 -0.25 -16.37
C GLY A 132 0.30 -0.15 -16.14
N GLU A 133 -0.37 -1.29 -16.27
CA GLU A 133 -1.83 -1.40 -16.19
C GLU A 133 -2.30 -2.13 -14.93
N GLY A 134 -3.53 -1.86 -14.50
CA GLY A 134 -4.16 -2.53 -13.37
C GLY A 134 -3.61 -2.06 -12.02
N ILE A 135 -3.53 -2.97 -11.06
CA ILE A 135 -3.04 -2.66 -9.71
C ILE A 135 -1.82 -3.48 -9.33
N THR A 136 -1.06 -2.97 -8.37
CA THR A 136 0.01 -3.71 -7.71
C THR A 136 -0.04 -3.53 -6.19
N MET A 137 0.42 -4.55 -5.47
CA MET A 137 0.63 -4.52 -4.03
C MET A 137 2.12 -4.46 -3.73
N VAL A 138 2.56 -3.41 -3.05
CA VAL A 138 3.97 -3.18 -2.74
C VAL A 138 4.14 -3.12 -1.24
N ALA A 139 5.03 -3.96 -0.70
CA ALA A 139 5.31 -3.97 0.73
C ALA A 139 5.90 -2.64 1.20
N ASP A 140 5.64 -2.26 2.44
CA ASP A 140 6.22 -1.06 3.05
C ASP A 140 7.76 -1.07 2.91
N GLY A 141 8.32 -0.04 2.27
CA GLY A 141 9.75 0.11 2.02
C GLY A 141 10.26 -0.57 0.73
N ASP A 142 9.47 -1.43 0.10
CA ASP A 142 9.77 -2.00 -1.20
C ASP A 142 9.41 -1.02 -2.32
N SER A 143 9.75 -1.37 -3.56
CA SER A 143 9.62 -0.46 -4.71
C SER A 143 9.15 -1.17 -5.96
N PHE A 144 8.53 -0.39 -6.84
CA PHE A 144 8.24 -0.75 -8.23
C PHE A 144 8.78 0.33 -9.16
N ASP A 145 8.96 -0.04 -10.42
CA ASP A 145 9.55 0.82 -11.43
C ASP A 145 8.49 1.24 -12.45
N CYS A 146 8.51 2.53 -12.80
CA CYS A 146 7.81 3.11 -13.93
C CYS A 146 8.83 3.60 -14.97
N THR A 147 8.36 3.88 -16.17
CA THR A 147 9.14 4.50 -17.25
C THR A 147 8.73 5.96 -17.37
N ALA A 148 9.69 6.89 -17.28
CA ALA A 148 9.48 8.31 -17.55
C ALA A 148 10.10 8.68 -18.89
N THR A 149 9.31 9.26 -19.79
CA THR A 149 9.70 9.63 -21.16
C THR A 149 9.68 11.14 -21.33
N ASP A 150 10.79 11.71 -21.80
CA ASP A 150 10.91 13.13 -22.11
C ASP A 150 10.29 13.50 -23.49
N PRO A 151 10.15 14.80 -23.84
CA PRO A 151 9.58 15.22 -25.12
C PRO A 151 10.41 14.82 -26.35
N ALA A 152 11.68 14.46 -26.15
CA ALA A 152 12.55 13.96 -27.20
C ALA A 152 12.47 12.42 -27.35
N GLY A 153 11.69 11.75 -26.50
CA GLY A 153 11.49 10.30 -26.51
C GLY A 153 12.56 9.51 -25.76
N HIS A 154 13.34 10.15 -24.87
CA HIS A 154 14.29 9.42 -24.02
C HIS A 154 13.61 8.89 -22.77
N ASP A 155 13.82 7.61 -22.51
CA ASP A 155 13.28 6.92 -21.36
C ASP A 155 14.27 6.88 -20.19
N ARG A 156 13.73 7.02 -18.98
CA ARG A 156 14.42 6.78 -17.72
C ARG A 156 13.56 6.00 -16.76
N THR A 157 14.19 5.14 -15.97
CA THR A 157 13.51 4.43 -14.89
C THR A 157 13.18 5.41 -13.76
N LEU A 158 11.89 5.49 -13.44
CA LEU A 158 11.36 6.17 -12.26
C LEU A 158 11.03 5.10 -11.22
N ARG A 159 11.79 5.05 -10.12
CA ARG A 159 11.54 4.13 -9.03
C ARG A 159 10.60 4.76 -8.02
N VAL A 160 9.52 4.06 -7.68
CA VAL A 160 8.55 4.45 -6.64
C VAL A 160 8.70 3.50 -5.46
N THR A 161 8.91 4.04 -4.26
CA THR A 161 9.05 3.30 -3.01
C THR A 161 7.84 3.56 -2.12
N ALA A 162 7.21 2.49 -1.66
CA ALA A 162 6.07 2.56 -0.75
C ALA A 162 6.51 3.06 0.64
N GLY A 163 5.85 4.11 1.12
CA GLY A 163 6.05 4.65 2.48
C GLY A 163 5.26 3.88 3.55
N GLY A 164 4.19 3.21 3.14
CA GLY A 164 3.24 2.55 4.03
C GLY A 164 2.27 3.52 4.71
N VAL A 165 1.48 3.03 5.66
CA VAL A 165 0.41 3.82 6.31
C VAL A 165 0.92 5.07 7.06
N ASP A 166 2.14 5.02 7.57
CA ASP A 166 2.70 6.06 8.44
C ASP A 166 3.69 7.00 7.74
N ASN A 167 4.01 6.77 6.47
CA ASN A 167 4.96 7.61 5.73
C ASN A 167 4.48 7.85 4.30
N ASP A 168 4.84 9.01 3.77
CA ASP A 168 4.60 9.32 2.37
C ASP A 168 5.46 8.45 1.44
N ASP A 169 4.91 8.19 0.26
CA ASP A 169 5.64 7.55 -0.82
C ASP A 169 6.78 8.43 -1.33
N ARG A 170 7.80 7.76 -1.87
CA ARG A 170 8.97 8.42 -2.43
C ARG A 170 9.19 7.97 -3.86
N TRP A 171 9.66 8.89 -4.69
CA TRP A 171 10.10 8.54 -6.03
C TRP A 171 11.46 9.15 -6.35
N GLU A 172 12.19 8.48 -7.24
CA GLU A 172 13.47 8.95 -7.77
C GLU A 172 13.68 8.48 -9.22
N LEU A 173 14.25 9.37 -10.05
CA LEU A 173 14.75 8.98 -11.37
C LEU A 173 16.12 8.32 -11.20
N LEU A 174 16.24 7.09 -11.68
CA LEU A 174 17.49 6.36 -11.62
C LEU A 174 18.50 6.92 -12.64
N PRO A 175 19.80 6.90 -12.32
CA PRO A 175 20.82 7.24 -13.29
C PRO A 175 20.78 6.24 -14.46
N GLU A 176 21.01 6.73 -15.67
CA GLU A 176 21.22 5.87 -16.85
C GLU A 176 22.36 4.89 -16.55
N ALA A 177 22.15 3.62 -16.85
CA ALA A 177 23.19 2.60 -16.75
C ALA A 177 24.34 3.02 -17.68
N THR A 178 25.45 3.46 -17.09
CA THR A 178 26.65 3.80 -17.86
C THR A 178 27.29 2.47 -18.31
N PRO A 179 27.51 2.25 -19.62
CA PRO A 179 28.15 1.05 -20.13
C PRO A 179 29.63 0.92 -19.70
#